data_AF-H6LAS6-F1
#
_entry.id   AF-H6LAS6-F1
#
_cell.length_a   1.000
_cell.length_b   1.000
_cell.length_c   1.000
_cell.angle_alpha   90.00
_cell.angle_beta   90.00
_cell.angle_gamma   90.00
#
_symmetry.space_group_name_H-M   'P 1'
#
loop_
_entity.id
_entity.type
_entity.pdbx_description
1 polymer ?
#
loop_
_entity_poly.entity_id
_entity_poly.type
_entity_poly.pdbx_seq_one_letter_code
_entity_poly.pdbx_strand_id
1 'polypeptide(L)'
;MLNGLQHAHSGLRWLVLIFLLLAIVTSFQKWRANKQEYLNSDKKLPLFALIFTHTQFLIGLILYFMSPKVQFVEGMMKDTYLRFYAVEHISMMVLAVVAITIGYSRAKRLDDAPARYKTQFMFYLIGLVLMLAGIPWPFREALGAGWF
;
A
#
# COMPACT_ATOMS: atom_id res chain seq x y z
N MET A 1 20.56 5.53 -12.80
CA MET A 1 19.16 5.10 -13.03
C MET A 1 18.60 4.31 -11.85
N LEU A 2 19.21 3.19 -11.44
CA LEU A 2 18.74 2.36 -10.32
C LEU A 2 18.63 3.10 -8.97
N ASN A 3 19.66 3.87 -8.58
CA ASN A 3 19.64 4.65 -7.34
C ASN A 3 18.49 5.67 -7.30
N GLY A 4 18.19 6.30 -8.44
CA GLY A 4 17.07 7.25 -8.57
C GLY A 4 15.73 6.56 -8.34
N LEU A 5 15.51 5.38 -8.93
CA LEU A 5 14.30 4.59 -8.71
C LEU A 5 14.17 4.10 -7.26
N GLN A 6 15.26 3.69 -6.63
CA GLN A 6 15.28 3.28 -5.22
C GLN A 6 14.90 4.45 -4.30
N HIS A 7 15.51 5.62 -4.47
CA HIS A 7 15.16 6.81 -3.70
C HIS A 7 13.71 7.25 -3.96
N ALA A 8 13.26 7.21 -5.21
CA ALA A 8 11.88 7.52 -5.56
C ALA A 8 10.90 6.55 -4.87
N HIS A 9 11.14 5.25 -4.95
CA HIS A 9 10.30 4.23 -4.29
C HIS A 9 10.28 4.40 -2.77
N SER A 10 11.44 4.67 -2.17
CA SER A 10 11.56 4.81 -0.73
C SER A 10 10.89 6.10 -0.21
N GLY A 11 11.05 7.22 -0.93
CA GLY A 11 10.37 8.48 -0.63
C GLY A 11 8.86 8.40 -0.84
N LEU A 12 8.42 7.84 -1.97
CA LEU A 12 7.01 7.73 -2.34
C LEU A 12 6.21 6.88 -1.37
N ARG A 13 6.84 5.88 -0.72
CA ARG A 13 6.24 5.09 0.37
C ARG A 13 5.59 5.98 1.44
N TRP A 14 6.26 7.07 1.82
CA TRP A 14 5.74 7.95 2.86
C TRP A 14 4.49 8.70 2.42
N LEU A 15 4.43 9.13 1.15
CA LEU A 15 3.22 9.71 0.58
C LEU A 15 2.07 8.70 0.55
N VAL A 16 2.34 7.44 0.17
CA VAL A 16 1.34 6.36 0.22
C VAL A 16 0.77 6.21 1.64
N LEU A 17 1.64 6.11 2.64
CA LEU A 17 1.22 5.94 4.04
C LEU A 17 0.41 7.14 4.55
N ILE A 18 0.83 8.37 4.22
CA ILE A 18 0.11 9.59 4.61
C ILE A 18 -1.30 9.59 4.00
N PHE A 19 -1.43 9.39 2.69
CA PHE A 19 -2.73 9.42 2.04
C PHE A 19 -3.63 8.25 2.47
N LEU A 20 -3.06 7.05 2.70
CA LEU A 20 -3.82 5.93 3.27
C LEU A 20 -4.34 6.25 4.66
N LEU A 21 -3.50 6.76 5.56
CA LEU A 21 -3.92 7.14 6.92
C LEU A 21 -5.00 8.22 6.90
N LEU A 22 -4.83 9.27 6.10
CA LEU A 22 -5.83 10.33 5.95
C LEU A 22 -7.16 9.78 5.41
N ALA A 23 -7.12 8.91 4.41
CA ALA A 23 -8.32 8.27 3.87
C ALA A 23 -9.01 7.36 4.91
N ILE A 24 -8.24 6.59 5.69
CA ILE A 24 -8.77 5.72 6.75
C ILE A 24 -9.43 6.56 7.85
N VAL A 25 -8.74 7.57 8.38
CA VAL A 25 -9.25 8.41 9.47
C VAL A 25 -10.52 9.15 9.05
N THR A 26 -10.51 9.79 7.88
CA THR A 26 -11.67 10.56 7.40
C THR A 26 -12.85 9.66 7.06
N SER A 27 -12.63 8.49 6.46
CA SER A 27 -13.69 7.52 6.19
C SER A 27 -14.26 6.95 7.48
N PHE A 28 -13.40 6.62 8.46
CA PHE A 28 -13.83 6.13 9.77
C PHE A 28 -14.72 7.14 10.49
N GLN A 29 -14.27 8.40 10.59
CA GLN A 29 -15.02 9.47 11.25
C GLN A 29 -16.41 9.66 10.61
N LYS A 30 -16.49 9.71 9.28
CA LYS A 30 -17.76 9.91 8.56
C LYS A 30 -18.69 8.70 8.64
N TRP A 31 -18.12 7.49 8.59
CA TRP A 31 -18.87 6.26 8.83
C TRP A 31 -19.46 6.22 10.23
N ARG A 32 -18.66 6.50 11.26
CA ARG A 32 -19.11 6.49 12.66
C ARG A 32 -20.10 7.61 12.99
N ALA A 33 -19.98 8.76 12.32
CA ALA A 33 -20.95 9.85 12.40
C ALA A 33 -22.22 9.60 11.57
N ASN A 34 -22.35 8.43 10.93
CA ASN A 34 -23.47 8.06 10.06
C ASN A 34 -23.82 9.16 9.04
N LYS A 35 -22.79 9.73 8.38
CA LYS A 35 -22.98 10.79 7.39
C LYS A 35 -23.77 10.26 6.19
N GLN A 36 -24.89 10.94 5.90
CA GLN A 36 -25.84 10.55 4.86
C GLN A 36 -25.48 11.07 3.47
N GLU A 37 -24.58 12.05 3.39
CA GLU A 37 -24.11 12.62 2.14
C GLU A 37 -22.68 12.19 1.86
N TYR A 38 -22.37 11.95 0.58
CA TYR A 38 -21.01 11.65 0.11
C TYR A 38 -20.58 12.71 -0.91
N LEU A 39 -19.73 13.65 -0.48
CA LEU A 39 -19.36 14.82 -1.27
C LEU A 39 -18.24 14.53 -2.28
N ASN A 40 -18.12 15.38 -3.29
CA ASN A 40 -17.01 15.31 -4.26
C ASN A 40 -15.62 15.54 -3.63
N SER A 41 -15.54 16.21 -2.48
CA SER A 41 -14.31 16.34 -1.70
C SER A 41 -13.92 15.02 -1.03
N ASP A 42 -14.88 14.18 -0.68
CA ASP A 42 -14.66 12.97 0.12
C ASP A 42 -13.96 11.87 -0.65
N LYS A 43 -14.13 11.84 -1.97
CA LYS A 43 -13.41 10.92 -2.87
C LYS A 43 -11.95 11.29 -3.11
N LYS A 44 -11.50 12.49 -2.75
CA LYS A 44 -10.14 12.97 -3.08
C LYS A 44 -9.06 12.19 -2.34
N LEU A 45 -9.18 12.06 -1.01
CA LEU A 45 -8.18 11.33 -0.21
C LEU A 45 -8.11 9.84 -0.58
N PRO A 46 -9.24 9.11 -0.70
CA PRO A 46 -9.20 7.74 -1.18
C PRO A 46 -8.61 7.59 -2.59
N LEU A 47 -8.89 8.54 -3.49
CA LEU A 47 -8.34 8.54 -4.85
C LEU A 47 -6.82 8.77 -4.84
N PHE A 48 -6.32 9.72 -4.06
CA PHE A 48 -4.88 9.94 -3.96
C PHE A 48 -4.16 8.74 -3.36
N ALA A 49 -4.71 8.14 -2.30
CA ALA A 49 -4.17 6.91 -1.75
C ALA A 49 -4.11 5.78 -2.80
N LEU A 50 -5.16 5.62 -3.61
CA LEU A 50 -5.16 4.67 -4.73
C LEU A 50 -4.04 4.99 -5.73
N ILE A 51 -3.98 6.23 -6.24
CA ILE A 51 -2.99 6.66 -7.24
C ILE A 51 -1.57 6.44 -6.72
N PHE A 52 -1.25 6.94 -5.52
CA PHE A 52 0.09 6.79 -4.95
C PHE A 52 0.45 5.33 -4.71
N THR A 53 -0.49 4.49 -4.24
CA THR A 53 -0.26 3.04 -4.05
C THR A 53 0.08 2.37 -5.38
N HIS A 54 -0.68 2.65 -6.44
CA HIS A 54 -0.42 2.07 -7.77
C HIS A 54 0.91 2.56 -8.35
N THR A 55 1.21 3.86 -8.29
CA THR A 55 2.50 4.39 -8.72
C THR A 55 3.67 3.77 -7.95
N GLN A 56 3.54 3.64 -6.63
CA GLN A 56 4.52 3.00 -5.78
C GLN A 56 4.74 1.54 -6.16
N PHE A 57 3.66 0.80 -6.39
CA PHE A 57 3.72 -0.59 -6.80
C PHE A 57 4.38 -0.76 -8.17
N LEU A 58 4.08 0.09 -9.14
CA LEU A 58 4.71 0.05 -10.47
C LEU A 58 6.22 0.30 -10.39
N ILE A 59 6.66 1.28 -9.61
CA ILE A 59 8.10 1.51 -9.38
C ILE A 59 8.72 0.30 -8.67
N GLY A 60 8.03 -0.25 -7.66
CA GLY A 60 8.45 -1.46 -6.96
C GLY A 60 8.57 -2.68 -7.89
N LEU A 61 7.67 -2.82 -8.86
CA LEU A 61 7.70 -3.88 -9.86
C LEU A 61 8.88 -3.72 -10.82
N ILE A 62 9.19 -2.49 -11.24
CA ILE A 62 10.41 -2.22 -12.02
C ILE A 62 11.65 -2.61 -11.20
N LEU A 63 11.70 -2.19 -9.93
CA LEU A 63 12.81 -2.55 -9.02
C LEU A 63 12.91 -4.05 -8.79
N TYR A 64 11.79 -4.78 -8.76
CA TYR A 64 11.78 -6.22 -8.58
C TYR A 64 12.57 -6.95 -9.67
N PHE A 65 12.52 -6.47 -10.92
CA PHE A 65 13.26 -7.06 -12.03
C PHE A 65 14.69 -6.51 -12.20
N MET A 66 15.00 -5.35 -11.63
CA MET A 66 16.30 -4.68 -11.82
C MET A 66 17.24 -4.76 -10.61
N SER A 67 16.69 -4.96 -9.42
CA SER A 67 17.42 -4.90 -8.16
C SER A 67 18.18 -6.18 -7.89
N PRO A 68 19.44 -6.12 -7.41
CA PRO A 68 20.18 -7.31 -7.00
C PRO A 68 19.60 -7.98 -5.74
N LYS A 69 18.61 -7.36 -5.07
CA LYS A 69 17.96 -7.93 -3.88
C LYS A 69 17.01 -9.09 -4.21
N VAL A 70 16.52 -9.16 -5.44
CA VAL A 70 15.63 -10.22 -5.90
C VAL A 70 16.46 -11.23 -6.68
N GLN A 71 16.64 -12.43 -6.11
CA GLN A 71 17.42 -13.49 -6.74
C GLN A 71 16.68 -14.82 -6.61
N PHE A 72 16.64 -15.57 -7.70
CA PHE A 72 16.06 -16.91 -7.76
C PHE A 72 17.17 -17.94 -7.84
N VAL A 73 17.68 -18.33 -6.67
CA VAL A 73 18.79 -19.29 -6.52
C VAL A 73 18.38 -20.46 -5.64
N GLU A 74 19.09 -21.57 -5.76
CA GLU A 74 18.86 -22.74 -4.89
C GLU A 74 19.02 -22.34 -3.41
N GLY A 75 18.13 -22.84 -2.56
CA GLY A 75 18.14 -22.53 -1.13
C GLY A 75 17.56 -21.16 -0.75
N MET A 76 17.14 -20.31 -1.70
CA MET A 76 16.58 -18.97 -1.41
C MET A 76 15.42 -18.99 -0.42
N MET A 77 14.62 -20.06 -0.39
CA MET A 77 13.47 -20.19 0.52
C MET A 77 13.90 -20.43 1.97
N LYS A 78 15.14 -20.88 2.20
CA LYS A 78 15.71 -21.02 3.55
C LYS A 78 16.35 -19.71 4.02
N ASP A 79 16.85 -18.91 3.09
CA ASP A 79 17.44 -17.60 3.37
C ASP A 79 16.35 -16.53 3.59
N THR A 80 16.33 -15.93 4.78
CA THR A 80 15.30 -14.95 5.16
C THR A 80 15.35 -13.69 4.31
N TYR A 81 16.54 -13.23 3.90
CA TYR A 81 16.70 -12.03 3.09
C TYR A 81 16.18 -12.26 1.67
N LEU A 82 16.64 -13.34 1.02
CA LEU A 82 16.24 -13.67 -0.35
C LEU A 82 14.74 -14.00 -0.44
N ARG A 83 14.23 -14.83 0.47
CA ARG A 83 12.79 -15.18 0.52
C ARG A 83 11.93 -13.93 0.70
N PHE A 84 12.35 -13.00 1.57
CA PHE A 84 11.57 -11.80 1.83
C PHE A 84 11.41 -10.93 0.56
N TYR A 85 12.50 -10.56 -0.09
CA TYR A 85 12.43 -9.65 -1.25
C TYR A 85 11.82 -10.31 -2.48
N ALA A 86 12.11 -11.59 -2.72
CA ALA A 86 11.61 -12.30 -3.89
C ALA A 86 10.18 -12.81 -3.74
N VAL A 87 9.67 -13.05 -2.53
CA VAL A 87 8.36 -13.67 -2.32
C VAL A 87 7.49 -12.87 -1.36
N GLU A 88 7.91 -12.69 -0.12
CA GLU A 88 7.03 -12.18 0.94
C GLU A 88 6.62 -10.72 0.70
N HIS A 89 7.60 -9.86 0.39
CA HIS A 89 7.39 -8.44 0.12
C HIS A 89 6.42 -8.23 -1.03
N ILE A 90 6.74 -8.79 -2.20
CA ILE A 90 5.92 -8.61 -3.41
C ILE A 90 4.51 -9.17 -3.22
N SER A 91 4.37 -10.32 -2.54
CA SER A 91 3.06 -10.94 -2.27
C SER A 91 2.19 -10.03 -1.40
N MET A 92 2.75 -9.48 -0.31
CA MET A 92 2.03 -8.54 0.56
C MET A 92 1.67 -7.25 -0.17
N MET A 93 2.55 -6.73 -1.03
CA MET A 93 2.27 -5.52 -1.81
C MET A 93 1.13 -5.74 -2.82
N VAL A 94 1.11 -6.89 -3.52
CA VAL A 94 0.02 -7.26 -4.43
C VAL A 94 -1.31 -7.32 -3.69
N LEU A 95 -1.36 -8.01 -2.55
CA LEU A 95 -2.57 -8.10 -1.73
C LEU A 95 -3.04 -6.72 -1.24
N ALA A 96 -2.11 -5.86 -0.82
CA ALA A 96 -2.42 -4.50 -0.40
C ALA A 96 -3.02 -3.66 -1.55
N VAL A 97 -2.41 -3.69 -2.73
CA VAL A 97 -2.89 -2.98 -3.93
C VAL A 97 -4.27 -3.47 -4.34
N VAL A 98 -4.50 -4.79 -4.32
CA VAL A 98 -5.81 -5.39 -4.63
C VAL A 98 -6.85 -4.93 -3.62
N ALA A 99 -6.55 -4.97 -2.33
CA ALA A 99 -7.48 -4.51 -1.28
C ALA A 99 -7.87 -3.03 -1.47
N ILE A 100 -6.89 -2.15 -1.68
CA ILE A 100 -7.12 -0.71 -1.90
C ILE A 100 -7.95 -0.49 -3.17
N THR A 101 -7.66 -1.22 -4.24
CA THR A 101 -8.40 -1.16 -5.52
C THR A 101 -9.85 -1.59 -5.35
N ILE A 102 -10.10 -2.68 -4.61
CA ILE A 102 -11.45 -3.14 -4.29
C ILE A 102 -12.18 -2.10 -3.43
N GLY A 103 -11.53 -1.56 -2.40
CA GLY A 103 -12.10 -0.54 -1.53
C GLY A 103 -12.59 0.68 -2.31
N TYR A 104 -11.75 1.20 -3.21
CA TYR A 104 -12.12 2.34 -4.05
C TYR A 104 -13.23 2.00 -5.04
N SER A 105 -13.06 0.89 -5.79
CA SER A 105 -13.98 0.50 -6.86
C SER A 105 -15.37 0.15 -6.34
N ARG A 106 -15.46 -0.52 -5.18
CA ARG A 106 -16.74 -0.85 -4.53
C ARG A 106 -17.41 0.39 -3.98
N ALA A 107 -16.68 1.23 -3.23
CA ALA A 107 -17.26 2.45 -2.66
C ALA A 107 -17.75 3.45 -3.72
N LYS A 108 -17.19 3.42 -4.94
CA LYS A 108 -17.72 4.23 -6.05
C LYS A 108 -19.13 3.80 -6.49
N ARG A 109 -19.45 2.50 -6.37
CA ARG A 109 -20.67 1.86 -6.91
C ARG A 109 -21.82 1.71 -5.91
N LEU A 110 -21.56 1.85 -4.61
CA LEU A 110 -22.61 1.78 -3.57
C LEU A 110 -23.47 3.03 -3.61
N ASP A 111 -24.77 2.94 -3.32
CA ASP A 111 -25.66 4.11 -3.36
C ASP A 111 -25.65 4.89 -2.04
N ASP A 112 -25.57 4.20 -0.90
CA ASP A 112 -25.65 4.82 0.43
C ASP A 112 -24.29 5.34 0.93
N ALA A 113 -24.24 6.59 1.39
CA ALA A 113 -23.01 7.22 1.85
C ALA A 113 -22.34 6.48 3.03
N PRO A 114 -23.07 6.01 4.08
CA PRO A 114 -22.45 5.27 5.18
C PRO A 114 -21.71 4.00 4.74
N ALA A 115 -22.25 3.20 3.81
CA ALA A 115 -21.56 2.02 3.31
C ALA A 115 -20.37 2.36 2.42
N ARG A 116 -20.41 3.49 1.67
CA ARG A 116 -19.22 3.98 0.94
C ARG A 116 -18.06 4.22 1.90
N TYR A 117 -18.30 4.97 2.99
CA TYR A 117 -17.26 5.25 4.00
C TYR A 117 -16.79 4.00 4.72
N LYS A 118 -17.71 3.11 5.12
CA LYS A 118 -17.37 1.83 5.76
C LYS A 118 -16.48 0.97 4.84
N THR A 119 -16.85 0.88 3.56
CA THR A 119 -16.11 0.10 2.56
C THR A 119 -14.70 0.65 2.38
N GLN A 120 -14.56 1.97 2.24
CA GLN A 120 -13.24 2.61 2.14
C GLN A 120 -12.40 2.34 3.38
N PHE A 121 -12.95 2.60 4.57
CA PHE A 121 -12.27 2.35 5.83
C PHE A 121 -11.77 0.90 5.93
N MET A 122 -12.64 -0.09 5.71
CA MET A 122 -12.27 -1.48 5.92
C MET A 122 -11.18 -1.97 4.97
N PHE A 123 -11.36 -1.72 3.67
CA PHE A 123 -10.41 -2.19 2.67
C PHE A 123 -9.07 -1.45 2.75
N TYR A 124 -9.09 -0.15 3.07
CA TYR A 124 -7.86 0.63 3.18
C TYR A 124 -7.11 0.27 4.46
N LEU A 125 -7.81 -0.04 5.55
CA LEU A 125 -7.19 -0.55 6.77
C LEU A 125 -6.51 -1.91 6.51
N ILE A 126 -7.16 -2.83 5.80
CA ILE A 126 -6.54 -4.10 5.39
C ILE A 126 -5.30 -3.83 4.53
N GLY A 127 -5.41 -2.95 3.53
CA GLY A 127 -4.28 -2.56 2.69
C GLY A 127 -3.12 -1.96 3.47
N LEU A 128 -3.40 -1.10 4.46
CA LEU A 128 -2.40 -0.51 5.34
C LEU A 128 -1.71 -1.58 6.18
N VAL A 129 -2.45 -2.49 6.82
CA VAL A 129 -1.86 -3.56 7.64
C VAL A 129 -0.94 -4.45 6.81
N LEU A 130 -1.38 -4.88 5.63
CA LEU A 130 -0.56 -5.66 4.70
C LEU A 130 0.69 -4.89 4.27
N MET A 131 0.55 -3.60 3.97
CA MET A 131 1.68 -2.77 3.56
C MET A 131 2.70 -2.58 4.70
N LEU A 132 2.24 -2.31 5.93
CA LEU A 132 3.11 -2.18 7.10
C LEU A 132 3.83 -3.50 7.40
N ALA A 133 3.16 -4.65 7.26
CA ALA A 133 3.81 -5.96 7.43
C ALA A 133 4.86 -6.24 6.33
N GLY A 134 4.58 -5.78 5.11
CA GLY A 134 5.43 -6.00 3.94
C GLY A 134 6.57 -5.01 3.75
N ILE A 135 6.60 -3.89 4.46
CA ILE A 135 7.73 -2.96 4.38
C ILE A 135 8.95 -3.56 5.13
N PRO A 136 10.15 -3.58 4.50
CA PRO A 136 11.38 -3.96 5.19
C PRO A 136 11.82 -2.81 6.10
N TRP A 137 11.26 -2.75 7.30
CA TRP A 137 11.61 -1.70 8.26
C TRP A 137 13.05 -1.85 8.76
N PRO A 138 13.74 -0.76 9.15
CA PRO A 138 15.12 -0.81 9.64
C PRO A 138 15.31 -1.64 10.91
N PHE A 139 14.28 -1.76 11.75
CA PHE A 139 14.31 -2.62 12.93
C PHE A 139 14.26 -4.13 12.59
N ARG A 140 14.05 -4.49 11.32
CA ARG A 140 14.19 -5.87 10.81
C ARG A 140 15.59 -6.03 10.24
N GLU A 141 16.60 -6.05 11.12
CA GLU A 141 18.03 -5.99 10.75
C GLU A 141 18.42 -6.99 9.66
N ALA A 142 17.85 -8.20 9.70
CA ALA A 142 18.06 -9.26 8.70
C ALA A 142 17.68 -8.87 7.26
N LEU A 143 16.93 -7.78 7.05
CA LEU A 143 16.49 -7.31 5.73
C LEU A 143 17.33 -6.16 5.15
N GLY A 144 18.23 -5.57 5.94
CA GLY A 144 19.21 -4.57 5.48
C GLY A 144 18.60 -3.36 4.75
N ALA A 145 17.48 -2.83 5.25
CA ALA A 145 16.78 -1.68 4.65
C ALA A 145 16.80 -0.45 5.57
N GLY A 146 16.83 0.74 4.96
CA GLY A 146 16.78 2.02 5.65
C GLY A 146 15.39 2.66 5.69
N TRP A 147 15.28 3.79 6.39
CA TRP A 147 14.09 4.65 6.36
C TRP A 147 13.91 5.36 5.01
N PHE A 148 14.99 5.48 4.25
CA PHE A 148 15.08 6.07 2.91
C PHE A 148 15.98 5.22 2.01
#